data_AF-A0A9X8ZZK1-F1
#
_entry.id   AF-A0A9X8ZZK1-F1
#
_cell.length_a   1.000
_cell.length_b   1.000
_cell.length_c   1.000
_cell.angle_alpha   90.00
_cell.angle_beta   90.00
_cell.angle_gamma   90.00
#
_symmetry.space_group_name_H-M   'P 1'
#
loop_
_entity.id
_entity.type
_entity.pdbx_description
1 polymer ?
#
loop_
_entity_poly.entity_id
_entity_poly.type
_entity_poly.pdbx_seq_one_letter_code
_entity_poly.pdbx_strand_id
1 'polypeptide(L)' 'QKLTATDIQVPGDVSSAAFFLVAGAIIPNSKLVLQNVGMNPTRTGIIDVLEKMGATFTVDLINEGASEPAANITIET' A
#
# COMPACT_ATOMS: atom_id res chain seq x y z
N GLN A 1 -10.62 26.98 -17.12
CA GLN A 1 -10.91 26.58 -15.72
C GLN A 1 -9.93 27.29 -14.80
N LYS A 2 -10.34 27.59 -13.56
CA LYS A 2 -9.48 28.20 -12.52
C LYS A 2 -9.30 27.17 -11.41
N LEU A 3 -8.06 26.92 -11.00
CA LEU A 3 -7.74 26.02 -9.88
C LEU A 3 -7.84 26.79 -8.56
N THR A 4 -8.24 26.09 -7.51
CA THR A 4 -8.28 26.61 -6.13
C THR A 4 -7.28 25.83 -5.30
N ALA A 5 -6.56 26.53 -4.41
CA ALA A 5 -5.66 25.88 -3.47
C ALA A 5 -6.45 24.97 -2.53
N THR A 6 -5.88 23.80 -2.24
CA THR A 6 -6.44 22.82 -1.31
C THR A 6 -5.28 22.09 -0.65
N ASP A 7 -5.52 21.55 0.54
CA ASP A 7 -4.59 20.63 1.16
C ASP A 7 -4.68 19.27 0.47
N ILE A 8 -3.52 18.72 0.10
CA ILE A 8 -3.39 17.40 -0.52
C ILE A 8 -2.44 16.58 0.34
N GLN A 9 -2.95 15.47 0.88
CA GLN A 9 -2.12 14.46 1.51
C GLN A 9 -1.61 13.52 0.43
N VAL A 10 -0.29 13.51 0.21
CA VAL A 10 0.34 12.63 -0.77
C VAL A 10 0.50 11.24 -0.16
N PRO A 11 -0.03 10.17 -0.79
CA PRO A 11 0.21 8.81 -0.32
C PRO A 11 1.68 8.41 -0.40
N GLY A 12 2.07 7.46 0.45
CA GLY A 12 3.36 6.79 0.37
C GLY A 12 3.51 6.03 -0.95
N ASP A 13 4.73 5.97 -1.46
CA ASP A 13 5.03 5.31 -2.73
C ASP A 13 5.00 3.78 -2.59
N VAL A 14 4.15 3.13 -3.40
CA VAL A 14 4.02 1.67 -3.45
C VAL A 14 5.33 0.99 -3.90
N SER A 15 6.13 1.65 -4.75
CA SER A 15 7.40 1.08 -5.22
C SER A 15 8.43 0.99 -4.08
N SER A 16 8.43 1.97 -3.18
CA SER A 16 9.24 1.95 -1.96
C SER A 16 8.69 0.98 -0.91
N ALA A 17 7.36 0.92 -0.76
CA ALA A 17 6.67 -0.01 0.14
C ALA A 17 6.96 -1.49 -0.21
N ALA A 18 7.08 -1.82 -1.49
CA ALA A 18 7.32 -3.17 -1.98
C ALA A 18 8.51 -3.88 -1.32
N PHE A 19 9.61 -3.17 -1.04
CA PHE A 19 10.78 -3.74 -0.37
C PHE A 19 10.45 -4.26 1.03
N PHE A 20 9.69 -3.47 1.80
CA PHE A 20 9.28 -3.84 3.15
C PHE A 20 8.17 -4.90 3.15
N LEU A 21 7.27 -4.86 2.16
CA LEU A 21 6.26 -5.90 1.98
C LEU A 21 6.92 -7.26 1.70
N VAL A 22 7.89 -7.31 0.79
CA VAL A 22 8.64 -8.53 0.52
C VAL A 22 9.45 -8.97 1.75
N ALA A 23 10.11 -8.04 2.45
CA ALA A 23 10.82 -8.36 3.68
C ALA A 23 9.89 -8.98 4.75
N GLY A 24 8.71 -8.40 4.95
CA GLY A 24 7.69 -8.91 5.87
C GLY A 24 7.09 -10.26 5.45
N ALA A 25 7.18 -10.63 4.17
CA ALA A 25 6.70 -11.91 3.66
C ALA A 25 7.74 -13.05 3.76
N ILE A 26 9.04 -12.75 3.82
CA ILE A 26 10.10 -13.77 3.73
C ILE A 26 10.94 -13.94 5.01
N ILE A 27 10.95 -12.94 5.91
CA ILE A 27 11.73 -13.00 7.16
C ILE A 27 10.84 -13.64 8.24
N PRO A 28 11.25 -14.77 8.86
CA PRO A 28 10.43 -15.45 9.85
C PRO A 28 10.10 -14.60 11.08
N ASN A 29 8.91 -14.79 11.64
CA ASN A 29 8.36 -14.06 12.78
C ASN A 29 8.27 -12.53 12.55
N SER A 30 8.02 -12.12 11.30
CA SER A 30 7.84 -10.71 10.96
C SER A 30 6.37 -10.30 11.05
N LYS A 31 6.14 -9.07 11.51
CA LYS A 31 4.86 -8.37 11.38
C LYS A 31 5.13 -6.89 11.17
N LEU A 32 4.76 -6.38 10.00
CA LEU A 32 4.96 -4.99 9.62
C LEU A 32 3.64 -4.34 9.25
N VAL A 33 3.47 -3.08 9.64
CA VAL A 33 2.35 -2.24 9.21
C VAL A 33 2.92 -1.05 8.45
N LEU A 34 2.63 -0.97 7.15
CA LEU A 34 2.98 0.16 6.31
C LEU A 34 1.77 1.08 6.21
N GLN A 35 1.92 2.32 6.64
CA GLN A 35 0.81 3.27 6.71
C GLN A 35 0.70 4.12 5.43
N ASN A 36 -0.55 4.46 5.07
CA ASN A 36 -0.86 5.40 3.99
C ASN A 36 -0.14 5.09 2.66
N VAL A 37 -0.06 3.82 2.26
CA VAL A 37 0.55 3.39 0.99
C VAL A 37 -0.42 3.62 -0.15
N GLY A 38 0.04 4.22 -1.26
CA GLY A 38 -0.78 4.48 -2.44
C GLY A 38 -1.33 3.20 -3.06
N MET A 39 -2.63 3.20 -3.32
CA MET A 39 -3.41 2.07 -3.86
C MET A 39 -3.93 2.35 -5.28
N ASN A 40 -3.20 3.16 -6.05
CA ASN A 40 -3.55 3.43 -7.44
C ASN A 40 -3.51 2.11 -8.24
N PRO A 41 -4.63 1.65 -8.84
CA PRO A 41 -4.73 0.33 -9.48
C PRO A 41 -3.68 0.08 -10.58
N THR A 42 -3.13 1.14 -11.18
CA THR A 42 -2.09 1.03 -12.22
C THR A 42 -0.69 0.77 -11.66
N ARG A 43 -0.51 0.85 -10.33
CA ARG A 43 0.78 0.75 -9.63
C ARG A 43 0.80 -0.34 -8.54
N THR A 44 -0.33 -0.96 -8.22
CA THR A 44 -0.48 -1.95 -7.14
C THR A 44 -0.15 -3.40 -7.54
N GLY A 45 0.50 -3.64 -8.68
CA GLY A 45 0.76 -5.01 -9.16
C GLY A 45 1.56 -5.91 -8.19
N ILE A 46 2.31 -5.34 -7.25
CA ILE A 46 2.97 -6.10 -6.18
C ILE A 46 1.97 -6.80 -5.25
N ILE A 47 0.82 -6.18 -4.98
CA ILE A 47 -0.23 -6.73 -4.10
C ILE A 47 -0.83 -7.97 -4.75
N ASP A 48 -1.14 -7.91 -6.04
CA ASP A 48 -1.66 -9.06 -6.81
C ASP A 48 -0.68 -10.23 -6.81
N VAL A 49 0.63 -9.94 -6.88
CA VAL A 49 1.68 -10.98 -6.86
C VAL A 49 1.80 -11.60 -5.47
N LEU A 50 1.81 -10.79 -4.40
CA LEU A 50 1.85 -11.28 -3.02
C LEU A 50 0.65 -12.18 -2.70
N GLU A 51 -0.55 -11.81 -3.16
CA GLU A 51 -1.77 -12.62 -3.03
C GLU A 51 -1.62 -13.97 -3.76
N LYS A 52 -1.16 -13.94 -5.02
CA LYS A 52 -0.91 -15.17 -5.81
C LYS A 52 0.16 -16.06 -5.21
N MET A 53 1.13 -15.48 -4.48
CA MET A 53 2.16 -16.22 -3.77
C MET A 53 1.68 -16.78 -2.42
N GLY A 54 0.47 -16.43 -1.98
CA GLY A 54 -0.09 -16.86 -0.69
C GLY A 54 0.53 -16.16 0.51
N ALA A 55 1.06 -14.94 0.33
CA ALA A 55 1.54 -14.14 1.44
C ALA A 55 0.38 -13.79 2.40
N THR A 56 0.66 -13.74 3.71
CA THR A 56 -0.34 -13.39 4.71
C THR A 56 -0.32 -11.89 4.94
N PHE A 57 -1.31 -11.16 4.40
CA PHE A 57 -1.42 -9.72 4.55
C PHE A 57 -2.87 -9.24 4.61
N THR A 58 -3.07 -8.04 5.14
CA THR A 58 -4.36 -7.32 5.12
C THR A 58 -4.18 -5.93 4.53
N VAL A 59 -5.24 -5.41 3.91
CA VAL A 59 -5.28 -4.08 3.32
C VAL A 59 -6.47 -3.34 3.90
N ASP A 60 -6.19 -2.31 4.69
CA ASP A 60 -7.19 -1.43 5.27
C ASP A 60 -7.22 -0.13 4.47
N LEU A 61 -8.21 0.01 3.58
CA LEU A 61 -8.33 1.17 2.69
C LEU A 61 -8.56 2.46 3.50
N ILE A 62 -7.85 3.51 3.07
CA ILE A 62 -7.94 4.86 3.59
C ILE A 62 -8.37 5.76 2.43
N ASN A 63 -9.39 6.59 2.66
CA ASN A 63 -9.89 7.55 1.67
C ASN A 63 -10.39 6.89 0.37
N GLU A 64 -11.25 5.87 0.49
CA GLU A 64 -11.99 5.33 -0.66
C GLU A 64 -12.71 6.46 -1.41
N GLY A 65 -12.38 6.65 -2.70
CA GLY A 65 -12.95 7.70 -3.55
C GLY A 65 -12.10 8.96 -3.72
N ALA A 66 -10.93 9.06 -3.06
CA ALA A 66 -9.94 10.09 -3.37
C ALA A 66 -9.31 9.89 -4.75
N SER A 67 -8.79 10.96 -5.35
CA SER A 67 -8.08 10.89 -6.64
C SER A 67 -6.85 9.99 -6.57
N GLU A 68 -6.22 9.88 -5.40
CA GLU A 68 -5.14 8.95 -5.10
C GLU A 68 -5.54 8.15 -3.85
N PRO A 69 -6.11 6.94 -4.03
CA PRO A 69 -6.51 6.10 -2.90
C PRO A 69 -5.27 5.61 -2.15
N ALA A 70 -5.42 5.32 -0.86
CA ALA A 70 -4.34 4.80 -0.02
C ALA A 70 -4.84 3.66 0.88
N ALA A 71 -3.93 2.93 1.52
CA ALA A 71 -4.26 1.92 2.52
C ALA A 71 -3.17 1.80 3.58
N ASN A 72 -3.55 1.28 4.75
CA ASN A 72 -2.60 0.65 5.65
C ASN A 72 -2.49 -0.82 5.25
N ILE A 73 -1.26 -1.30 5.07
CA ILE A 73 -0.99 -2.68 4.67
C ILE A 73 -0.25 -3.38 5.80
N THR A 74 -0.83 -4.47 6.31
CA THR A 74 -0.17 -5.33 7.30
C THR A 74 0.31 -6.59 6.62
N ILE A 75 1.58 -6.98 6.81
CA ILE A 75 2.19 -8.19 6.23
C ILE A 75 2.89 -8.98 7.35
N GLU A 76 2.74 -10.31 7.34
CA GLU A 76 3.34 -11.19 8.35
C GLU A 76 3.67 -12.61 7.83
N THR A 77 4.52 -13.31 8.59
CA THR A 77 4.90 -14.73 8.39
C THR A 77 4.45 -15.62 9.54
#